data_AF-Q7F101-F1
#
_entry.id   AF-Q7F101-F1
#
_cell.length_a   1.000
_cell.length_b   1.000
_cell.length_c   1.000
_cell.angle_alpha   90.00
_cell.angle_beta   90.00
_cell.angle_gamma   90.00
#
_symmetry.space_group_name_H-M   'P 1'
#
loop_
_entity.id
_entity.type
_entity.pdbx_description
1 polymer ?
#
loop_
_entity_poly.entity_id
_entity_poly.type
_entity_poly.pdbx_seq_one_letter_code
_entity_poly.pdbx_strand_id
1 'polypeptide(L)'
;MVRLLHLPRAASAPTYPRRRHHLALLPSLRLRVPAPAAAAAMSSAAAAQEVADQKRALRSEVRRALRALTPEQRASEDQAIQNAILNSSWFKESKRLCAYISCAQLREVDTSKVLSEVLSPNSEHGHAKDLYVPRVEDKNRNMRMLKITTMDDLVKNSMNILEPSPLDASGNAREEGMKFI
;
A
#
# COMPACT_ATOMS: atom_id res chain seq x y z
N MET A 1 -20.25 -29.05 41.83
CA MET A 1 -18.96 -29.07 42.57
C MET A 1 -18.11 -27.90 42.09
N VAL A 2 -18.13 -26.81 42.85
CA VAL A 2 -17.49 -25.53 42.54
C VAL A 2 -16.10 -25.53 43.15
N ARG A 3 -15.05 -25.40 42.34
CA ARG A 3 -13.66 -25.30 42.82
C ARG A 3 -13.18 -23.85 42.67
N LEU A 4 -13.39 -23.07 43.73
CA LEU A 4 -12.81 -21.74 43.92
C LEU A 4 -11.27 -21.85 43.98
N LEU A 5 -10.57 -21.36 42.96
CA LEU A 5 -9.13 -21.11 43.05
C LEU A 5 -8.93 -19.64 43.45
N HIS A 6 -8.33 -19.48 44.62
CA HIS A 6 -8.01 -18.21 45.27
C HIS A 6 -6.83 -17.53 44.57
N LEU A 7 -6.96 -16.22 44.29
CA LEU A 7 -5.85 -15.33 43.92
C LEU A 7 -4.93 -15.07 45.15
N PRO A 8 -3.60 -14.99 44.97
CA PRO A 8 -2.74 -14.34 45.94
C PRO A 8 -2.51 -12.85 45.62
N ARG A 9 -3.03 -12.04 46.53
CA ARG A 9 -2.54 -10.78 47.14
C ARG A 9 -1.22 -10.16 46.61
N ALA A 10 -1.31 -8.85 46.33
CA ALA A 10 -0.20 -7.95 45.99
C ALA A 10 0.84 -7.78 47.11
N ALA A 11 2.11 -7.55 46.72
CA ALA A 11 3.18 -7.09 47.60
C ALA A 11 3.89 -5.86 46.98
N SER A 12 4.11 -4.88 47.84
CA SER A 12 4.62 -3.53 47.61
C SER A 12 6.14 -3.46 47.41
N ALA A 13 6.57 -2.40 46.72
CA ALA A 13 7.95 -2.09 46.32
C ALA A 13 8.94 -1.85 47.49
N PRO A 14 10.23 -2.21 47.32
CA PRO A 14 11.28 -1.79 48.25
C PRO A 14 11.88 -0.43 47.88
N THR A 15 11.87 0.48 48.84
CA THR A 15 12.57 1.78 48.84
C THR A 15 14.07 1.59 49.07
N TYR A 16 14.91 2.08 48.15
CA TYR A 16 16.37 2.15 48.34
C TYR A 16 16.82 3.55 48.80
N PRO A 17 17.75 3.66 49.76
CA PRO A 17 18.25 4.95 50.23
C PRO A 17 19.24 5.59 49.25
N ARG A 18 19.04 6.90 49.05
CA ARG A 18 19.75 7.77 48.13
C ARG A 18 21.07 8.25 48.77
N ARG A 19 22.21 7.71 48.35
CA ARG A 19 23.54 8.17 48.79
C ARG A 19 24.00 9.34 47.91
N ARG A 20 24.11 10.52 48.51
CA ARG A 20 24.69 11.72 47.87
C ARG A 20 26.21 11.54 47.78
N HIS A 21 26.75 11.56 46.57
CA HIS A 21 28.17 11.80 46.33
C HIS A 21 28.32 13.15 45.62
N HIS A 22 28.93 14.10 46.32
CA HIS A 22 29.47 15.32 45.74
C HIS A 22 30.68 14.93 44.89
N LEU A 23 30.63 15.21 43.59
CA LEU A 23 31.79 15.18 42.70
C LEU A 23 31.85 16.51 41.94
N ALA A 24 33.05 17.07 41.95
CA ALA A 24 33.39 18.43 41.60
C ALA A 24 33.09 18.77 40.13
N LEU A 25 32.64 20.01 39.92
CA LEU A 25 32.54 20.67 38.63
C LEU A 25 33.95 20.99 38.12
N LEU A 26 34.36 20.34 37.03
CA LEU A 26 35.44 20.83 36.18
C LEU A 26 34.81 21.59 34.99
N PRO A 27 35.33 22.78 34.60
CA PRO A 27 34.84 23.46 33.42
C PRO A 27 35.34 22.71 32.18
N SER A 28 34.43 22.01 31.50
CA SER A 28 34.68 21.45 30.18
C SER A 28 34.80 22.58 29.17
N LEU A 29 36.02 22.90 28.73
CA LEU A 29 36.24 23.68 27.52
C LEU A 29 35.74 22.86 26.32
N ARG A 30 34.51 23.11 25.89
CA ARG A 30 33.97 22.58 24.64
C ARG A 30 34.61 23.35 23.47
N LEU A 31 35.63 22.75 22.86
CA LEU A 31 36.03 23.11 21.50
C LEU A 31 34.85 22.76 20.57
N ARG A 32 34.15 23.78 20.07
CA ARG A 32 33.09 23.64 19.08
C ARG A 32 33.72 23.39 17.71
N VAL A 33 33.91 22.12 17.37
CA VAL A 33 34.14 21.71 15.98
C VAL A 33 32.81 21.86 15.23
N PRO A 34 32.73 22.59 14.11
CA PRO A 34 31.51 22.61 13.31
C PRO A 34 31.27 21.21 12.75
N ALA A 35 30.13 20.61 13.09
CA ALA A 35 29.81 19.25 12.71
C ALA A 35 29.49 19.18 11.20
N PRO A 36 30.20 18.38 10.39
CA PRO A 36 29.93 18.23 8.95
C PRO A 36 28.58 17.55 8.66
N ALA A 37 27.97 16.91 9.66
CA ALA A 37 26.68 16.22 9.55
C ALA A 37 25.50 17.17 9.23
N ALA A 38 25.55 18.42 9.70
CA ALA A 38 24.47 19.38 9.45
C ALA A 38 24.44 19.85 7.99
N ALA A 39 25.60 20.08 7.37
CA ALA A 39 25.70 20.48 5.97
C ALA A 39 25.30 19.33 5.01
N ALA A 40 25.71 18.10 5.31
CA ALA A 40 25.33 16.92 4.53
C ALA A 40 23.81 16.63 4.60
N ALA A 41 23.20 16.78 5.78
CA ALA A 41 21.75 16.60 5.97
C ALA A 41 20.91 17.69 5.27
N MET A 42 21.39 18.93 5.21
CA MET A 42 20.71 20.00 4.47
C MET A 42 20.82 19.81 2.96
N SER A 43 21.96 19.33 2.47
CA SER A 43 22.14 19.00 1.05
C SER A 43 21.24 17.84 0.60
N SER A 44 21.09 16.79 1.43
CA SER A 44 20.19 15.67 1.11
C SER A 44 18.71 16.05 1.19
N ALA A 45 18.31 16.91 2.13
CA ALA A 45 16.96 17.45 2.20
C ALA A 45 16.62 18.34 1.00
N ALA A 46 17.55 19.19 0.56
CA ALA A 46 17.37 20.02 -0.62
C ALA A 46 17.26 19.17 -1.90
N ALA A 47 18.10 18.15 -2.06
CA ALA A 47 18.02 17.21 -3.18
C ALA A 47 16.70 16.40 -3.17
N ALA A 48 16.24 15.96 -2.00
CA ALA A 48 14.95 15.28 -1.87
C ALA A 48 13.76 16.19 -2.23
N GLN A 49 13.84 17.46 -1.85
CA GLN A 49 12.84 18.47 -2.20
C GLN A 49 12.81 18.73 -3.70
N GLU A 50 13.97 18.86 -4.35
CA GLU A 50 14.07 19.02 -5.79
C GLU A 50 13.44 17.84 -6.54
N VAL A 51 13.74 16.61 -6.12
CA VAL A 51 13.11 15.40 -6.68
C VAL A 51 11.59 15.40 -6.46
N ALA A 52 11.12 15.85 -5.29
CA ALA A 52 9.68 15.95 -5.00
C ALA A 52 8.98 16.96 -5.91
N ASP A 53 9.63 18.09 -6.20
CA ASP A 53 9.11 19.13 -7.08
C ASP A 53 9.10 18.69 -8.53
N GLN A 54 10.16 18.03 -9.01
CA GLN A 54 10.20 17.38 -10.33
C GLN A 54 9.08 16.35 -10.48
N LYS A 55 8.88 15.47 -9.49
CA LYS A 55 7.76 14.52 -9.48
C LYS A 55 6.40 15.23 -9.50
N ARG A 56 6.25 16.37 -8.82
CA ARG A 56 4.98 17.14 -8.82
C ARG A 56 4.72 17.79 -10.18
N ALA A 57 5.75 18.36 -10.81
CA ALA A 57 5.67 18.94 -12.15
C ALA A 57 5.26 17.87 -13.17
N LEU A 58 5.95 16.73 -13.19
CA LEU A 58 5.66 15.63 -14.11
C LEU A 58 4.25 15.07 -13.93
N ARG A 59 3.80 14.82 -12.68
CA ARG A 59 2.41 14.36 -12.44
C ARG A 59 1.36 15.36 -12.93
N SER A 60 1.68 16.65 -12.93
CA SER A 60 0.75 17.69 -13.41
C SER A 60 0.69 17.70 -14.94
N GLU A 61 1.83 17.53 -15.60
CA GLU A 61 1.91 17.34 -17.03
C GLU A 61 1.17 16.09 -17.50
N VAL A 62 1.43 14.92 -16.88
CA VAL A 62 0.76 13.66 -17.21
C VAL A 62 -0.75 13.79 -17.02
N ARG A 63 -1.22 14.37 -15.91
CA ARG A 63 -2.66 14.60 -15.70
C ARG A 63 -3.28 15.51 -16.76
N ARG A 64 -2.55 16.52 -17.25
CA ARG A 64 -3.00 17.40 -18.34
C ARG A 64 -3.07 16.64 -19.66
N ALA A 65 -2.02 15.89 -20.00
CA ALA A 65 -1.96 15.10 -21.23
C ALA A 65 -3.08 14.06 -21.26
N LEU A 66 -3.26 13.33 -20.15
CA LEU A 66 -4.38 12.43 -20.00
C LEU A 66 -5.68 13.20 -20.26
N ARG A 67 -5.92 14.36 -19.62
CA ARG A 67 -7.18 15.14 -19.72
C ARG A 67 -7.53 15.58 -21.15
N ALA A 68 -6.52 15.70 -22.01
CA ALA A 68 -6.70 16.07 -23.41
C ALA A 68 -7.20 14.92 -24.29
N LEU A 69 -7.08 13.66 -23.86
CA LEU A 69 -7.60 12.51 -24.61
C LEU A 69 -9.13 12.57 -24.74
N THR A 70 -9.63 12.37 -25.95
CA THR A 70 -11.08 12.22 -26.16
C THR A 70 -11.55 10.86 -25.60
N PRO A 71 -12.85 10.71 -25.28
CA PRO A 71 -13.40 9.44 -24.83
C PRO A 71 -13.14 8.28 -25.80
N GLU A 72 -13.19 8.54 -27.11
CA GLU A 72 -13.00 7.53 -28.16
C GLU A 72 -11.54 7.11 -28.26
N GLN A 73 -10.61 8.07 -28.23
CA GLN A 73 -9.17 7.78 -28.19
C GLN A 73 -8.83 6.96 -26.95
N ARG A 74 -9.35 7.39 -25.79
CA ARG A 74 -9.16 6.71 -24.51
C ARG A 74 -9.64 5.26 -24.57
N ALA A 75 -10.87 5.03 -25.05
CA ALA A 75 -11.44 3.69 -25.16
C ALA A 75 -10.65 2.81 -26.14
N SER A 76 -10.20 3.37 -27.27
CA SER A 76 -9.37 2.68 -28.26
C SER A 76 -8.03 2.24 -27.67
N GLU A 77 -7.34 3.15 -26.97
CA GLU A 77 -6.05 2.86 -26.32
C GLU A 77 -6.21 1.85 -25.17
N ASP A 78 -7.24 2.01 -24.33
CA ASP A 78 -7.55 1.05 -23.25
C ASP A 78 -7.79 -0.36 -23.83
N GLN A 79 -8.55 -0.46 -24.93
CA GLN A 79 -8.81 -1.73 -25.61
C GLN A 79 -7.53 -2.34 -26.17
N ALA A 80 -6.65 -1.53 -26.77
CA ALA A 80 -5.38 -1.99 -27.31
C ALA A 80 -4.45 -2.53 -26.21
N ILE A 81 -4.34 -1.81 -25.08
CA ILE A 81 -3.53 -2.23 -23.93
C ILE A 81 -4.06 -3.54 -23.34
N GLN A 82 -5.37 -3.63 -23.09
CA GLN A 82 -5.97 -4.85 -22.55
C GLN A 82 -5.79 -6.05 -23.50
N ASN A 83 -5.95 -5.86 -24.81
CA ASN A 83 -5.68 -6.91 -25.79
C ASN A 83 -4.22 -7.34 -25.81
N ALA A 84 -3.27 -6.41 -25.68
CA ALA A 84 -1.85 -6.73 -25.61
C ALA A 84 -1.53 -7.60 -24.37
N ILE A 85 -2.13 -7.27 -23.22
CA ILE A 85 -2.03 -8.07 -21.99
C ILE A 85 -2.59 -9.47 -22.21
N LEU A 86 -3.85 -9.58 -22.63
CA LEU A 86 -4.54 -10.85 -22.82
C LEU A 86 -3.82 -11.77 -23.83
N ASN A 87 -3.21 -11.20 -24.86
CA ASN A 87 -2.50 -11.97 -25.88
C ASN A 87 -1.08 -12.38 -25.49
N SER A 88 -0.50 -11.79 -24.45
CA SER A 88 0.87 -12.07 -24.02
C SER A 88 1.04 -13.46 -23.40
N SER A 89 2.22 -14.06 -23.59
CA SER A 89 2.55 -15.35 -22.96
C SER A 89 2.60 -15.25 -21.44
N TRP A 90 3.22 -14.20 -20.90
CA TRP A 90 3.35 -13.99 -19.45
C TRP A 90 1.98 -13.90 -18.76
N PHE A 91 0.97 -13.30 -19.39
CA PHE A 91 -0.37 -13.28 -18.85
C PHE A 91 -1.01 -14.67 -18.89
N LYS A 92 -0.96 -15.34 -20.05
CA LYS A 92 -1.53 -16.69 -20.25
C LYS A 92 -0.95 -17.72 -19.29
N GLU A 93 0.36 -17.69 -19.06
CA GLU A 93 1.08 -18.62 -18.18
C GLU A 93 0.96 -18.27 -16.69
N SER A 94 0.58 -17.04 -16.35
CA SER A 94 0.43 -16.63 -14.95
C SER A 94 -0.65 -17.43 -14.22
N LYS A 95 -0.42 -17.68 -12.92
CA LYS A 95 -1.39 -18.35 -12.02
C LYS A 95 -2.02 -17.40 -11.02
N ARG A 96 -1.33 -16.30 -10.70
CA ARG A 96 -1.73 -15.29 -9.71
C ARG A 96 -1.45 -13.92 -10.30
N LEU A 97 -2.41 -13.01 -10.23
CA LEU A 97 -2.31 -11.65 -10.75
C LEU A 97 -2.66 -10.64 -9.66
N CYS A 98 -1.90 -9.56 -9.63
CA CYS A 98 -2.22 -8.38 -8.84
C CYS A 98 -2.68 -7.28 -9.80
N ALA A 99 -3.89 -6.75 -9.62
CA ALA A 99 -4.41 -5.68 -10.46
C ALA A 99 -5.29 -4.72 -9.65
N TYR A 100 -5.35 -3.45 -10.07
CA TYR A 100 -6.30 -2.49 -9.52
C TYR A 100 -7.65 -2.58 -10.24
N ILE A 101 -8.70 -2.10 -9.58
CA ILE A 101 -10.01 -1.89 -10.19
C ILE A 101 -10.03 -0.47 -10.76
N SER A 102 -10.23 -0.36 -12.07
CA SER A 102 -10.21 0.92 -12.76
C SER A 102 -11.23 1.91 -12.17
N CYS A 103 -10.79 3.13 -11.93
CA CYS A 103 -11.58 4.25 -11.45
C CYS A 103 -11.54 5.37 -12.50
N ALA A 104 -12.67 5.60 -13.18
CA ALA A 104 -12.77 6.61 -14.23
C ALA A 104 -12.31 8.02 -13.79
N GLN A 105 -12.50 8.37 -12.52
CA GLN A 105 -12.09 9.66 -11.95
C GLN A 105 -10.56 9.85 -11.95
N LEU A 106 -9.80 8.75 -11.81
CA LEU A 106 -8.34 8.76 -11.83
C LEU A 106 -7.78 8.79 -13.24
N ARG A 107 -8.62 8.50 -14.25
CA ARG A 107 -8.25 8.47 -15.68
C ARG A 107 -7.06 7.53 -15.94
N GLU A 108 -7.00 6.45 -15.16
CA GLU A 108 -6.11 5.31 -15.31
C GLU A 108 -6.68 4.32 -16.32
N VAL A 109 -5.81 3.49 -16.91
CA VAL A 109 -6.17 2.48 -17.92
C VAL A 109 -7.33 1.63 -17.42
N ASP A 110 -8.33 1.41 -18.29
CA ASP A 110 -9.39 0.48 -17.94
C ASP A 110 -8.85 -0.96 -17.89
N THR A 111 -9.17 -1.69 -16.83
CA THR A 111 -8.74 -3.07 -16.59
C THR A 111 -9.89 -4.07 -16.67
N SER A 112 -11.11 -3.61 -16.95
CA SER A 112 -12.34 -4.41 -16.85
C SER A 112 -12.30 -5.73 -17.63
N LYS A 113 -11.74 -5.74 -18.85
CA LYS A 113 -11.64 -6.93 -19.71
C LYS A 113 -10.62 -7.94 -19.17
N VAL A 114 -9.51 -7.46 -18.61
CA VAL A 114 -8.51 -8.32 -17.98
C VAL A 114 -9.09 -8.95 -16.72
N LEU A 115 -9.80 -8.17 -15.90
CA LEU A 115 -10.45 -8.67 -14.69
C LEU A 115 -11.55 -9.68 -15.02
N SER A 116 -12.37 -9.43 -16.05
CA SER A 116 -13.42 -10.36 -16.48
C SER A 116 -12.86 -11.69 -16.97
N GLU A 117 -11.74 -11.67 -17.70
CA GLU A 117 -11.07 -12.91 -18.14
C GLU A 117 -10.60 -13.74 -16.94
N VAL A 118 -9.98 -13.07 -15.96
CA VAL A 118 -9.42 -13.74 -14.76
C VAL A 118 -10.53 -14.29 -13.86
N LEU A 119 -11.62 -13.55 -13.67
CA LEU A 119 -12.75 -13.94 -12.83
C LEU A 119 -13.74 -14.87 -13.53
N SER A 120 -13.60 -15.09 -14.84
CA SER A 120 -14.45 -16.00 -15.59
C SER A 120 -14.21 -17.45 -15.16
N PRO A 121 -15.27 -18.23 -14.85
CA PRO A 121 -15.13 -19.66 -14.56
C PRO A 121 -14.66 -20.46 -15.78
N ASN A 122 -14.86 -19.93 -16.99
CA ASN A 122 -14.50 -20.54 -18.28
C ASN A 122 -13.36 -19.77 -18.95
N SER A 123 -12.30 -19.45 -18.20
CA SER A 123 -11.08 -18.80 -18.73
C SER A 123 -10.60 -19.50 -20.01
N GLU A 124 -10.38 -18.73 -21.07
CA GLU A 124 -9.96 -19.21 -22.40
C GLU A 124 -8.56 -19.83 -22.36
N HIS A 125 -7.82 -19.64 -21.26
CA HIS A 125 -6.44 -20.06 -21.07
C HIS A 125 -6.29 -21.35 -20.27
N GLY A 126 -7.38 -22.11 -20.06
CA GLY A 126 -7.35 -23.49 -19.57
C GLY A 126 -7.16 -23.65 -18.06
N HIS A 127 -6.84 -22.58 -17.33
CA HIS A 127 -6.81 -22.56 -15.87
C HIS A 127 -7.39 -21.27 -15.28
N ALA A 128 -8.06 -21.41 -14.14
CA ALA A 128 -8.44 -20.28 -13.31
C ALA A 128 -7.19 -19.61 -12.73
N LYS A 129 -7.19 -18.28 -12.68
CA LYS A 129 -6.11 -17.47 -12.12
C LYS A 129 -6.61 -16.81 -10.84
N ASP A 130 -5.77 -16.73 -9.82
CA ASP A 130 -6.10 -15.96 -8.63
C ASP A 130 -5.93 -14.46 -8.90
N LEU A 131 -6.91 -13.67 -8.52
CA LEU A 131 -6.87 -12.21 -8.60
C LEU A 131 -6.73 -11.58 -7.22
N TYR A 132 -5.72 -10.73 -7.06
CA TYR A 132 -5.50 -9.93 -5.86
C TYR A 132 -5.64 -8.45 -6.19
N VAL A 133 -6.39 -7.72 -5.36
CA VAL A 133 -6.70 -6.30 -5.57
C VAL A 133 -6.22 -5.50 -4.35
N PRO A 134 -5.65 -4.29 -4.56
CA PRO A 134 -5.17 -3.47 -3.46
C PRO A 134 -6.30 -2.96 -2.57
N ARG A 135 -6.05 -2.97 -1.26
CA ARG A 135 -6.86 -2.35 -0.21
C ARG A 135 -6.00 -1.44 0.64
N VAL A 136 -6.47 -0.22 0.92
CA VAL A 136 -5.79 0.71 1.82
C VAL A 136 -6.28 0.50 3.25
N GLU A 137 -5.37 0.14 4.15
CA GLU A 137 -5.73 -0.26 5.52
C GLU A 137 -5.80 0.92 6.50
N ASP A 138 -4.99 1.96 6.29
CA ASP A 138 -4.85 3.04 7.27
C ASP A 138 -4.45 4.40 6.67
N LYS A 139 -4.35 5.40 7.54
CA LYS A 139 -3.93 6.77 7.18
C LYS A 139 -2.46 6.86 6.77
N ASN A 140 -1.65 5.86 7.12
CA ASN A 140 -0.25 5.77 6.71
C ASN A 140 -0.13 5.23 5.27
N ARG A 141 -1.27 4.94 4.62
CA ARG A 141 -1.34 4.43 3.25
C ARG A 141 -0.71 3.05 3.12
N ASN A 142 -0.74 2.26 4.19
CA ASN A 142 -0.39 0.86 4.12
C ASN A 142 -1.38 0.13 3.21
N MET A 143 -0.86 -0.71 2.31
CA MET A 143 -1.67 -1.45 1.36
C MET A 143 -1.51 -2.95 1.56
N ARG A 144 -2.62 -3.69 1.40
CA ARG A 144 -2.64 -5.14 1.27
C ARG A 144 -3.23 -5.54 -0.06
N MET A 145 -2.73 -6.64 -0.62
CA MET A 145 -3.32 -7.26 -1.80
C MET A 145 -4.22 -8.38 -1.32
N LEU A 146 -5.54 -8.28 -1.52
CA LEU A 146 -6.50 -9.27 -1.04
C LEU A 146 -7.13 -10.01 -2.21
N LYS A 147 -7.26 -11.33 -2.08
CA LYS A 147 -7.87 -12.18 -3.10
C LYS A 147 -9.36 -11.88 -3.26
N ILE A 148 -9.80 -11.75 -4.50
CA ILE A 148 -11.21 -11.69 -4.86
C ILE A 148 -11.57 -12.86 -5.79
N THR A 149 -12.84 -13.23 -5.73
CA THR A 149 -13.45 -14.31 -6.50
C THR A 149 -14.58 -13.80 -7.40
N THR A 150 -15.17 -12.66 -7.05
CA THR A 150 -16.23 -11.99 -7.80
C THR A 150 -16.13 -10.48 -7.61
N MET A 151 -16.79 -9.71 -8.46
CA MET A 151 -16.91 -8.26 -8.30
C MET A 151 -17.70 -7.86 -7.05
N ASP A 152 -18.55 -8.74 -6.53
CA ASP A 152 -19.32 -8.51 -5.30
C ASP A 152 -18.44 -8.51 -4.03
N ASP A 153 -17.18 -8.94 -4.14
CA ASP A 153 -16.20 -8.86 -3.07
C ASP A 153 -15.72 -7.43 -2.79
N LEU A 154 -16.06 -6.48 -3.67
CA LEU A 154 -15.57 -5.11 -3.65
C LEU A 154 -16.53 -4.16 -2.93
N VAL A 155 -15.95 -3.28 -2.14
CA VAL A 155 -16.65 -2.19 -1.45
C VAL A 155 -16.03 -0.85 -1.83
N LYS A 156 -16.84 0.20 -1.84
CA LYS A 156 -16.36 1.55 -2.11
C LYS A 156 -15.73 2.16 -0.86
N ASN A 157 -14.53 2.72 -1.01
CA ASN A 157 -13.93 3.54 0.04
C ASN A 157 -14.45 4.99 -0.01
N SER A 158 -13.92 5.86 0.86
CA SER A 158 -14.32 7.28 0.94
C SER A 158 -14.03 8.08 -0.33
N MET A 159 -13.18 7.58 -1.23
CA MET A 159 -12.88 8.18 -2.54
C MET A 159 -13.69 7.52 -3.67
N ASN A 160 -14.68 6.68 -3.36
CA ASN A 160 -15.50 5.95 -4.33
C ASN A 160 -14.67 5.02 -5.24
N ILE A 161 -13.48 4.62 -4.79
CA ILE A 161 -12.65 3.59 -5.41
C ILE A 161 -13.08 2.24 -4.83
N LEU A 162 -13.20 1.24 -5.70
CA LEU A 162 -13.52 -0.12 -5.31
C LEU A 162 -12.27 -0.83 -4.79
N GLU A 163 -12.37 -1.39 -3.59
CA GLU A 163 -11.34 -2.20 -2.95
C GLU A 163 -11.99 -3.43 -2.31
N PRO A 164 -11.26 -4.54 -2.09
CA PRO A 164 -11.84 -5.72 -1.47
C PRO A 164 -12.32 -5.43 -0.05
N SER A 165 -13.45 -6.02 0.36
CA SER A 165 -13.79 -6.11 1.78
C SER A 165 -12.69 -6.87 2.54
N PRO A 166 -12.33 -6.50 3.79
CA PRO A 166 -11.36 -7.25 4.58
C PRO A 166 -11.73 -8.74 4.77
N LEU A 167 -13.04 -9.01 4.78
CA LEU A 167 -13.60 -10.34 5.02
C LEU A 167 -14.28 -10.87 3.75
N ASP A 168 -14.28 -12.20 3.62
CA ASP A 168 -15.07 -12.92 2.63
C ASP A 168 -16.57 -12.98 3.03
N ALA A 169 -17.39 -13.56 2.15
CA ALA A 169 -18.83 -13.71 2.40
C ALA A 169 -19.16 -14.59 3.63
N SER A 170 -18.21 -15.40 4.10
CA SER A 170 -18.34 -16.24 5.30
C SER A 170 -17.81 -15.56 6.57
N GLY A 171 -17.29 -14.33 6.46
CA GLY A 171 -16.71 -13.58 7.57
C GLY A 171 -15.24 -13.93 7.89
N ASN A 172 -14.55 -14.71 7.05
CA ASN A 172 -13.14 -15.05 7.24
C ASN A 172 -12.23 -13.99 6.61
N ALA A 173 -11.00 -13.89 7.11
CA ALA A 173 -9.97 -13.07 6.48
C ALA A 173 -9.64 -13.60 5.07
N ARG A 174 -9.50 -12.69 4.10
CA ARG A 174 -9.12 -13.03 2.73
C ARG A 174 -7.68 -13.49 2.64
N GLU A 175 -7.40 -14.35 1.66
CA GLU A 175 -6.03 -14.70 1.29
C GLU A 175 -5.25 -13.44 0.89
N GLU A 176 -4.10 -13.21 1.53
CA GLU A 176 -3.19 -12.12 1.19
C GLU A 176 -2.28 -12.52 0.01
N GLY A 177 -2.15 -11.60 -0.95
CA GLY A 177 -1.16 -11.68 -2.01
C GLY A 177 0.25 -11.36 -1.50
N MET A 178 1.23 -11.36 -2.40
CA MET A 178 2.59 -10.95 -2.05
C MET A 178 2.62 -9.50 -1.55
N LYS A 179 3.37 -9.27 -0.47
CA LYS A 179 3.69 -7.92 0.00
C LYS A 179 4.72 -7.30 -0.95
N PHE A 180 4.38 -6.18 -1.57
CA PHE A 180 5.34 -5.37 -2.31
C PHE A 180 6.22 -4.62 -1.29
N ILE A 181 7.53 -4.89 -1.34
CA ILE A 181 8.56 -4.39 -0.41
C ILE A 181 8.99 -2.98 -0.80
#